data_AF-A0A8J7W5Z6-F1
#
_entry.id   AF-A0A8J7W5Z6-F1
#
_cell.length_a   1.000
_cell.length_b   1.000
_cell.length_c   1.000
_cell.angle_alpha   90.00
_cell.angle_beta   90.00
_cell.angle_gamma   90.00
#
_symmetry.space_group_name_H-M   'P 1'
#
loop_
_entity.id
_entity.type
_entity.pdbx_description
1 polymer ?
#
loop_
_entity_poly.entity_id
_entity_poly.type
_entity_poly.pdbx_seq_one_letter_code
_entity_poly.pdbx_strand_id
1 'polypeptide(L)'
;MKRRSLLYVVNMGMLISFILCALTGIVKWPGLIPKLGLTYQTLPFPTITLIHDWSGLVLCILAAIHLGMHWNWMIIMTKRMFLERRRSDE
;
A
#
# COMPACT_ATOMS: atom_id res chain seq x y z
N MET A 1 -4.36 12.49 23.53
CA MET A 1 -4.77 11.15 23.03
C MET A 1 -3.53 10.28 22.85
N LYS A 2 -3.54 9.04 23.38
CA LYS A 2 -2.35 8.18 23.52
C LYS A 2 -1.73 7.91 22.14
N ARG A 3 -0.41 8.12 21.93
CA ARG A 3 0.34 7.86 20.67
C ARG A 3 -0.08 6.56 19.94
N ARG A 4 -0.42 5.51 20.69
CA ARG A 4 -0.93 4.22 20.17
C ARG A 4 -2.20 4.34 19.33
N SER A 5 -3.13 5.23 19.66
CA SER A 5 -4.36 5.41 18.87
C SER A 5 -4.07 6.05 17.51
N LEU A 6 -3.13 7.01 17.44
CA LEU A 6 -2.71 7.63 16.18
C LEU A 6 -2.03 6.62 15.25
N LEU A 7 -1.13 5.79 15.81
CA LEU A 7 -0.47 4.69 15.10
C LEU A 7 -1.50 3.72 14.48
N TYR A 8 -2.51 3.33 15.26
CA TYR A 8 -3.55 2.42 14.81
C TYR A 8 -4.42 3.03 13.70
N VAL A 9 -4.81 4.30 13.84
CA VAL A 9 -5.62 5.00 12.83
C VAL A 9 -4.89 5.12 11.50
N VAL A 10 -3.59 5.46 11.51
CA VAL A 10 -2.79 5.52 10.27
C VAL A 10 -2.70 4.15 9.61
N ASN A 11 -2.44 3.09 10.38
CA ASN A 11 -2.39 1.72 9.83
C ASN A 11 -3.73 1.26 9.26
N MET A 12 -4.85 1.54 9.94
CA MET A 12 -6.18 1.20 9.44
C MET A 12 -6.49 1.98 8.16
N GLY A 13 -6.15 3.27 8.11
CA GLY A 13 -6.28 4.09 6.90
C GLY A 13 -5.48 3.52 5.73
N MET A 14 -4.22 3.13 5.96
CA MET A 14 -3.39 2.48 4.94
C MET A 14 -4.01 1.18 4.44
N LEU A 15 -4.52 0.34 5.33
CA LEU A 15 -5.11 -0.95 4.98
C LEU A 15 -6.36 -0.76 4.11
N ILE A 16 -7.21 0.20 4.44
CA ILE A 16 -8.41 0.53 3.64
C ILE A 16 -8.00 1.07 2.26
N SER A 17 -7.08 2.04 2.20
CA SER A 17 -6.59 2.60 0.93
C SER A 17 -5.90 1.54 0.07
N PHE A 18 -5.18 0.61 0.69
CA PHE A 18 -4.55 -0.51 0.01
C PHE A 18 -5.58 -1.45 -0.62
N ILE A 19 -6.62 -1.83 0.13
CA ILE A 19 -7.69 -2.69 -0.39
C ILE A 19 -8.40 -2.00 -1.57
N LEU A 20 -8.76 -0.72 -1.45
CA LEU A 20 -9.41 0.02 -2.54
C LEU A 20 -8.53 0.12 -3.79
N CYS A 21 -7.25 0.44 -3.62
CA CYS A 21 -6.29 0.53 -4.71
C CYS A 21 -6.04 -0.84 -5.36
N ALA A 22 -5.93 -1.90 -4.56
CA ALA A 22 -5.74 -3.27 -5.03
C ALA A 22 -6.96 -3.79 -5.81
N LEU A 23 -8.18 -3.60 -5.30
CA LEU A 23 -9.41 -4.01 -5.98
C LEU A 23 -9.56 -3.29 -7.32
N THR A 24 -9.38 -1.97 -7.35
CA THR A 24 -9.45 -1.20 -8.60
C THR A 24 -8.33 -1.56 -9.58
N GLY A 25 -7.13 -1.88 -9.08
CA GLY A 25 -6.00 -2.34 -9.89
C GLY A 25 -6.25 -3.73 -10.52
N ILE A 26 -6.82 -4.66 -9.76
CA ILE A 26 -7.21 -5.99 -10.26
C ILE A 26 -8.26 -5.85 -11.36
N VAL A 27 -9.25 -4.96 -11.18
CA VAL A 27 -10.28 -4.70 -12.19
C VAL A 27 -9.68 -4.06 -13.46
N LYS A 28 -8.65 -3.22 -13.33
CA LYS A 28 -7.97 -2.57 -14.46
C LYS A 28 -6.97 -3.48 -15.19
N TRP A 29 -6.67 -4.68 -14.68
CA TRP A 29 -5.63 -5.53 -15.24
C TRP A 29 -5.98 -6.00 -16.67
N PRO A 30 -5.23 -5.57 -17.71
CA PRO A 30 -5.54 -5.91 -19.11
C PRO A 30 -5.51 -7.41 -19.44
N GLY A 31 -4.87 -8.24 -18.61
CA GLY A 31 -4.85 -9.70 -18.80
C GLY A 31 -6.10 -10.42 -18.29
N LEU A 32 -6.92 -9.76 -17.45
CA LEU A 32 -8.10 -10.36 -16.82
C LEU A 32 -9.36 -10.16 -17.68
N ILE A 33 -9.49 -8.98 -18.29
CA ILE A 33 -10.68 -8.54 -19.02
C ILE A 33 -10.99 -9.43 -20.24
N PRO A 34 -10.02 -9.76 -21.13
CA PRO A 34 -10.27 -10.65 -22.27
C PRO A 34 -10.60 -12.09 -21.85
N LYS A 35 -10.04 -12.56 -20.73
CA LYS A 35 -10.29 -13.92 -20.21
C LYS A 35 -11.69 -14.08 -19.62
N LEU A 36 -12.30 -12.98 -19.18
CA LEU A 36 -13.66 -12.96 -18.65
C LEU A 36 -14.72 -12.63 -19.73
N GLY A 37 -14.31 -12.45 -20.99
CA GLY A 37 -15.23 -12.09 -22.08
C GLY A 37 -15.84 -10.70 -21.96
N LEU A 38 -15.24 -9.82 -21.13
CA LEU A 38 -15.70 -8.45 -20.92
C LEU A 38 -15.02 -7.50 -21.90
N THR A 39 -15.75 -6.50 -22.40
CA THR A 39 -15.23 -5.48 -23.32
C THR A 39 -14.93 -4.19 -22.57
N TYR A 40 -13.88 -3.48 -22.97
CA TYR A 40 -13.47 -2.21 -22.35
C TYR A 40 -14.53 -1.09 -22.38
N GLN A 41 -15.58 -1.24 -23.20
CA GLN A 41 -16.67 -0.26 -23.36
C GLN A 41 -17.82 -0.44 -22.37
N THR A 42 -17.96 -1.60 -21.71
CA THR A 42 -19.08 -1.85 -20.77
C THR A 42 -18.73 -1.50 -19.33
N LEU A 43 -17.46 -1.33 -19.00
CA LEU A 43 -17.01 -0.95 -17.67
C LEU A 43 -16.78 0.57 -17.58
N PRO A 44 -17.12 1.21 -16.44
CA PRO A 44 -16.86 2.62 -16.21
C PRO A 44 -15.36 2.88 -15.92
N PHE A 45 -14.49 2.68 -16.91
CA PHE A 45 -13.04 2.90 -16.83
C PHE A 45 -12.64 4.28 -16.29
N PRO A 46 -13.32 5.40 -16.67
CA PRO A 46 -12.98 6.71 -16.13
C PRO A 46 -13.16 6.79 -14.62
N THR A 47 -14.27 6.25 -14.10
CA THR A 47 -14.58 6.26 -12.67
C THR A 47 -13.63 5.35 -11.88
N ILE A 48 -13.34 4.15 -12.40
CA ILE A 48 -12.40 3.21 -11.76
C ILE A 48 -10.99 3.79 -11.73
N THR A 49 -10.56 4.44 -12.82
CA THR A 49 -9.24 5.08 -12.89
C THR A 49 -9.15 6.24 -11.90
N LEU A 50 -10.18 7.08 -11.81
CA LEU A 50 -10.23 8.16 -10.84
C LEU A 50 -10.09 7.61 -9.40
N ILE A 51 -10.88 6.61 -9.03
CA ILE A 51 -10.82 6.01 -7.68
C ILE A 51 -9.44 5.37 -7.44
N HIS A 52 -8.88 4.68 -8.43
CA HIS A 52 -7.56 4.07 -8.34
C HIS A 52 -6.47 5.11 -8.08
N ASP A 53 -6.41 6.18 -8.88
CA ASP A 53 -5.37 7.20 -8.79
C ASP A 53 -5.46 7.95 -7.45
N TRP A 54 -6.66 8.32 -7.01
CA TRP A 54 -6.86 8.97 -5.71
C TRP A 54 -6.56 8.04 -4.53
N SER A 55 -6.99 6.77 -4.60
CA SER A 55 -6.70 5.80 -3.53
C SER A 55 -5.20 5.48 -3.44
N GLY A 56 -4.51 5.40 -4.58
CA GLY A 56 -3.06 5.24 -4.65
C GLY A 56 -2.30 6.45 -4.11
N LEU A 57 -2.75 7.67 -4.42
CA LEU A 57 -2.14 8.89 -3.88
C LEU A 57 -2.29 8.96 -2.35
N VAL A 58 -3.49 8.68 -1.82
CA VAL A 58 -3.74 8.63 -0.37
C VAL A 58 -2.88 7.54 0.27
N LEU A 59 -2.78 6.36 -0.35
CA LEU A 59 -1.93 5.27 0.13
C LEU A 59 -0.45 5.68 0.20
N CYS A 60 0.07 6.36 -0.83
CA CYS A 60 1.44 6.89 -0.84
C CYS A 60 1.70 7.87 0.31
N ILE A 61 0.78 8.82 0.53
CA ILE A 61 0.90 9.81 1.61
C ILE A 61 0.87 9.11 2.98
N LEU A 62 -0.07 8.19 3.19
CA LEU A 62 -0.17 7.44 4.44
C LEU A 62 1.06 6.56 4.68
N ALA A 63 1.60 5.93 3.64
CA ALA A 63 2.82 5.14 3.71
C ALA A 63 4.04 6.01 4.08
N ALA A 64 4.16 7.21 3.51
CA ALA A 64 5.23 8.15 3.87
C ALA A 64 5.14 8.60 5.34
N ILE A 65 3.92 8.92 5.82
CA ILE A 65 3.68 9.27 7.22
C ILE A 65 4.03 8.08 8.14
N HIS A 66 3.62 6.87 7.77
CA HIS A 66 3.95 5.66 8.51
C HIS A 66 5.45 5.43 8.62
N LEU A 67 6.18 5.55 7.50
CA LEU A 67 7.63 5.42 7.47
C LEU A 67 8.32 6.47 8.33
N GLY A 68 7.87 7.73 8.28
CA GLY A 68 8.38 8.81 9.14
C GLY A 68 8.12 8.54 10.62
N MET A 69 6.93 8.03 10.96
CA MET A 69 6.56 7.71 12.34
C MET A 69 7.36 6.52 12.91
N HIS A 70 7.75 5.57 12.06
CA HIS A 70 8.54 4.39 12.41
C HIS A 70 10.02 4.50 12.05
N TRP A 71 10.52 5.68 11.64
CA TRP A 71 11.86 5.88 11.10
C TRP A 71 12.99 5.35 12.00
N ASN A 72 12.90 5.64 13.31
CA ASN A 72 13.88 5.15 14.28
C ASN A 72 13.86 3.62 14.40
N TRP A 73 12.67 3.01 14.37
CA TRP A 73 12.54 1.56 14.40
C TRP A 73 13.09 0.91 13.12
N MET A 74 12.82 1.51 11.96
CA MET A 74 13.34 1.06 10.67
C MET A 74 14.87 1.05 10.65
N ILE A 75 15.54 2.12 11.09
CA ILE A 75 17.01 2.17 11.16
C ILE A 75 17.57 1.10 12.09
N ILE A 76 16.96 0.91 13.27
CA ILE A 76 17.38 -0.11 14.23
C ILE A 76 17.22 -1.51 13.63
N MET A 77 16.09 -1.78 12.96
CA MET A 77 15.83 -3.07 12.33
C MET A 77 16.79 -3.35 11.18
N THR A 78 17.02 -2.37 10.29
CA THR A 78 17.97 -2.50 9.18
C THR A 78 19.40 -2.74 9.70
N LYS A 79 19.83 -2.01 10.73
CA LYS A 79 21.13 -2.24 11.37
C LYS A 79 21.22 -3.65 11.96
N ARG A 80 20.17 -4.11 12.64
CA ARG A 80 20.12 -5.46 13.22
C ARG A 80 20.23 -6.52 12.14
N MET A 81 19.44 -6.44 11.07
CA MET A 81 19.51 -7.39 9.95
C MET A 81 20.90 -7.46 9.32
N PHE A 82 21.60 -6.33 9.21
CA PHE A 82 22.94 -6.28 8.62
C PHE A 82 24.05 -6.76 9.58
N LEU A 83 23.90 -6.50 10.89
CA LEU A 83 24.84 -6.96 11.93
C LEU A 83 24.66 -8.43 12.29
N GLU A 84 23.43 -8.94 12.30
CA GLU A 84 23.13 -10.36 12.53
C GLU A 84 23.68 -11.21 11.40
N ARG A 85 23.69 -10.69 10.16
CA ARG A 85 24.32 -11.34 9.00
C ARG A 85 25.84 -11.50 9.15
N ARG A 86 26.52 -10.60 9.87
CA ARG A 86 27.96 -10.71 10.14
C ARG A 86 28.33 -11.77 11.17
N ARG A 87 27.42 -12.12 12.08
CA ARG A 87 27.68 -13.12 13.14
C ARG A 87 27.47 -14.56 12.66
N SER A 88 26.68 -14.77 11.62
CA SER A 88 26.43 -16.11 11.06
C SER A 88 27.54 -16.60 10.12
N ASP A 89 28.42 -15.68 9.69
CA ASP A 89 29.52 -15.94 8.75
C ASP A 89 30.89 -16.05 9.49
N GLU A 90 30.93 -15.91 10.82
CA GLU A 90 32.09 -16.12 11.72
C GLU A 90 31.94 -17.39 12.54
#